data_AF-A0A979G285-F1
#
_entry.id   AF-A0A979G285-F1
#
_cell.length_a   1.000
_cell.length_b   1.000
_cell.length_c   1.000
_cell.angle_alpha   90.00
_cell.angle_beta   90.00
_cell.angle_gamma   90.00
#
_symmetry.space_group_name_H-M   'P 1'
#
loop_
_entity.id
_entity.type
_entity.pdbx_description
1 polymer ?
#
loop_
_entity_poly.entity_id
_entity_poly.type
_entity_poly.pdbx_seq_one_letter_code
_entity_poly.pdbx_strand_id
1 'polypeptide(L)'
;MTTYFSAVQRRVLKFIWIPVLIYLAFYLPGDIHQRDFYRNTVNQLDYVSNVLFVLPFSFAVGYEFLMRNKYKELIFLMLIALAGSFLIEFEFFSRFKAQNGSYGLNSLLLALFVNFLLLIVRAYLLGGPQIWQRALAGLLVTYFTATLSSHIFTLTNPFHITNFWLREVITLPFRVLFPVLYFTGLFLADNLMSAEGYLAKLQSKLERISSKEYLVLYLFLSMICLFGATAFGYQLGILFSKIGGQGSFQAGHYSIYVVIIFLLSYATVCVAGAYLLRNVVISRMNTIGSDNGWLYVLHYSVLLNIIPVIVWSNAASVHKTEEENAVFYLTKVPSSIGMVIMCLGAVCSFTSGFYILSAMSHSSSGYILAFSGICIFSSFMHTMLRKFKDAVYGILILNVISVLLLAVISRGEGAYIGSMLMTIYLSFYVLIEVFHPSLDNYQLPEETYQGDKNPGEISF
;
A
#
# COMPACT_ATOMS: atom_id res chain seq x y z
N MET A 1 -23.13 -4.96 -12.17
CA MET A 1 -22.33 -6.20 -11.92
C MET A 1 -22.10 -6.32 -10.41
N THR A 2 -22.59 -7.36 -9.73
CA THR A 2 -22.69 -7.38 -8.25
C THR A 2 -21.40 -7.69 -7.47
N THR A 3 -20.31 -8.08 -8.15
CA THR A 3 -19.05 -8.54 -7.52
C THR A 3 -17.82 -7.87 -8.17
N TYR A 4 -16.73 -7.70 -7.42
CA TYR A 4 -15.47 -7.10 -7.90
C TYR A 4 -14.64 -8.04 -8.78
N PHE A 5 -14.76 -9.35 -8.57
CA PHE A 5 -14.00 -10.36 -9.32
C PHE A 5 -14.91 -11.29 -10.09
N SER A 6 -14.51 -11.70 -11.30
CA SER A 6 -15.23 -12.70 -12.09
C SER A 6 -15.21 -14.09 -11.43
N ALA A 7 -16.06 -15.00 -11.89
CA ALA A 7 -16.13 -16.35 -11.32
C ALA A 7 -14.79 -17.11 -11.42
N VAL A 8 -14.05 -16.93 -12.52
CA VAL A 8 -12.73 -17.54 -12.70
C VAL A 8 -11.71 -16.91 -11.75
N GLN A 9 -11.67 -15.57 -11.67
CA GLN A 9 -10.77 -14.86 -10.75
C GLN A 9 -11.01 -15.27 -9.28
N ARG A 10 -12.28 -15.40 -8.87
CA ARG A 10 -12.63 -15.91 -7.52
C ARG A 10 -12.16 -17.34 -7.31
N ARG A 11 -12.18 -18.20 -8.34
CA ARG A 11 -11.62 -19.55 -8.26
C ARG A 11 -10.12 -19.51 -8.05
N VAL A 12 -9.39 -18.68 -8.81
CA VAL A 12 -7.94 -18.49 -8.62
C VAL A 12 -7.64 -18.03 -7.19
N LEU A 13 -8.34 -17.00 -6.70
CA LEU A 13 -8.17 -16.47 -5.34
C LEU A 13 -8.55 -17.50 -4.26
N LYS A 14 -9.56 -18.35 -4.48
CA LYS A 14 -9.93 -19.43 -3.56
C LYS A 14 -8.81 -20.48 -3.44
N PHE A 15 -8.16 -20.81 -4.54
CA PHE A 15 -7.06 -21.78 -4.58
C PHE A 15 -5.68 -21.12 -4.55
N ILE A 16 -5.59 -19.87 -4.09
CA ILE A 16 -4.33 -19.11 -4.09
C ILE A 16 -3.25 -19.71 -3.19
N TRP A 17 -3.66 -20.54 -2.21
CA TRP A 17 -2.75 -21.27 -1.35
C TRP A 17 -1.78 -22.17 -2.13
N ILE A 18 -2.11 -22.61 -3.36
CA ILE A 18 -1.20 -23.41 -4.21
C ILE A 18 0.03 -22.57 -4.63
N PRO A 19 -0.10 -21.41 -5.32
CA PRO A 19 1.01 -20.51 -5.58
C PRO A 19 1.77 -20.09 -4.32
N VAL A 20 1.07 -19.92 -3.19
CA VAL A 20 1.70 -19.60 -1.89
C VAL A 20 2.62 -20.72 -1.43
N LEU A 21 2.16 -21.97 -1.42
CA LEU A 21 3.00 -23.10 -1.01
C LEU A 21 4.21 -23.27 -1.94
N ILE A 22 4.01 -23.11 -3.25
CA ILE A 22 5.12 -23.15 -4.22
C ILE A 22 6.09 -22.00 -3.93
N TYR A 23 5.60 -20.77 -3.73
CA TYR A 23 6.45 -19.65 -3.38
C TYR A 23 7.29 -19.93 -2.13
N LEU A 24 6.67 -20.40 -1.04
CA LEU A 24 7.37 -20.70 0.21
C LEU A 24 8.37 -21.87 0.09
N ALA A 25 8.01 -22.91 -0.67
CA ALA A 25 8.83 -24.10 -0.84
C ALA A 25 10.15 -23.81 -1.57
N PHE A 26 10.19 -22.78 -2.41
CA PHE A 26 11.40 -22.36 -3.12
C PHE A 26 12.09 -21.18 -2.43
N TYR A 27 11.32 -20.26 -1.87
CA TYR A 27 11.85 -19.05 -1.25
C TYR A 27 12.64 -19.34 0.02
N LEU A 28 12.13 -20.16 0.95
CA LEU A 28 12.82 -20.43 2.22
C LEU A 28 14.17 -21.16 2.01
N PRO A 29 14.25 -22.22 1.18
CA PRO A 29 15.54 -22.79 0.81
C PRO A 29 16.47 -21.81 0.11
N GLY A 30 15.93 -20.92 -0.74
CA GLY A 30 16.68 -19.85 -1.39
C GLY A 30 17.32 -18.89 -0.37
N ASP A 31 16.54 -18.38 0.59
CA ASP A 31 17.04 -17.49 1.64
C ASP A 31 18.11 -18.16 2.54
N ILE A 32 17.92 -19.43 2.89
CA ILE A 32 18.90 -20.20 3.67
C ILE A 32 20.19 -20.38 2.87
N HIS A 33 20.08 -20.76 1.60
CA HIS A 33 21.24 -20.94 0.72
C HIS A 33 22.00 -19.62 0.54
N GLN A 34 21.28 -18.53 0.26
CA GLN A 34 21.86 -17.20 0.08
C GLN A 34 22.62 -16.73 1.32
N ARG A 35 22.07 -16.97 2.52
CA ARG A 35 22.75 -16.67 3.79
C ARG A 35 24.07 -17.44 3.92
N ASP A 36 24.04 -18.74 3.68
CA ASP A 36 25.20 -19.60 3.85
C ASP A 36 26.25 -19.35 2.76
N PHE A 37 25.81 -19.04 1.54
CA PHE A 37 26.66 -18.67 0.41
C PHE A 37 27.44 -17.39 0.68
N TYR A 38 26.75 -16.29 1.06
CA TYR A 38 27.40 -15.01 1.36
C TYR A 38 28.23 -15.01 2.65
N ARG A 39 27.98 -15.96 3.57
CA ARG A 39 28.84 -16.17 4.73
C ARG A 39 30.21 -16.74 4.34
N ASN A 40 30.23 -17.61 3.33
CA ASN A 40 31.42 -18.38 2.94
C ASN A 40 32.12 -17.81 1.71
N THR A 41 31.48 -16.90 0.99
CA THR A 41 31.92 -16.45 -0.33
C THR A 41 31.75 -14.95 -0.47
N VAL A 42 32.84 -14.25 -0.79
CA VAL A 42 32.85 -12.80 -1.00
C VAL A 42 32.91 -12.53 -2.51
N ASN A 43 32.04 -11.65 -3.01
CA ASN A 43 31.99 -11.19 -4.41
C ASN A 43 31.71 -12.27 -5.48
N GLN A 44 31.07 -13.39 -5.12
CA GLN A 44 30.57 -14.37 -6.09
C GLN A 44 29.05 -14.29 -6.23
N LEU A 45 28.52 -14.76 -7.37
CA LEU A 45 27.09 -14.83 -7.61
C LEU A 45 26.50 -16.16 -7.18
N ASP A 46 25.37 -16.06 -6.49
CA ASP A 46 24.57 -17.20 -6.08
C ASP A 46 23.53 -17.56 -7.16
N TYR A 47 23.95 -18.36 -8.14
CA TYR A 47 23.08 -18.81 -9.21
C TYR A 47 21.93 -19.70 -8.71
N VAL A 48 22.15 -20.45 -7.62
CA VAL A 48 21.17 -21.39 -7.08
C VAL A 48 20.01 -20.62 -6.45
N SER A 49 20.31 -19.64 -5.59
CA SER A 49 19.28 -18.79 -4.98
C SER A 49 18.51 -18.00 -6.04
N ASN A 50 19.17 -17.48 -7.07
CA ASN A 50 18.49 -16.79 -8.17
C ASN A 50 17.47 -17.67 -8.89
N VAL A 51 17.83 -18.92 -9.22
CA VAL A 51 16.89 -19.86 -9.84
C VAL A 51 15.73 -20.20 -8.91
N LEU A 52 16.02 -20.43 -7.61
CA LEU A 52 15.00 -20.70 -6.61
C LEU A 52 14.01 -19.55 -6.46
N PHE A 53 14.47 -18.30 -6.53
CA PHE A 53 13.57 -17.14 -6.46
C PHE A 53 12.75 -16.95 -7.73
N VAL A 54 13.30 -17.20 -8.93
CA VAL A 54 12.60 -16.96 -10.22
C VAL A 54 11.50 -17.97 -10.53
N LEU A 55 11.66 -19.24 -10.12
CA LEU A 55 10.74 -20.32 -10.46
C LEU A 55 9.29 -20.08 -9.99
N PRO A 56 9.03 -19.68 -8.73
CA PRO A 56 7.68 -19.39 -8.26
C PRO A 56 6.98 -18.26 -9.01
N PHE A 57 7.70 -17.19 -9.39
CA PHE A 57 7.11 -16.09 -10.15
C PHE A 57 6.71 -16.55 -11.55
N SER A 58 7.57 -17.35 -12.19
CA SER A 58 7.28 -17.91 -13.52
C SER A 58 6.02 -18.78 -13.50
N PHE A 59 5.84 -19.60 -12.46
CA PHE A 59 4.62 -20.36 -12.24
C PHE A 59 3.41 -19.45 -11.98
N ALA A 60 3.54 -18.42 -11.14
CA ALA A 60 2.46 -17.51 -10.79
C ALA A 60 1.88 -16.80 -12.03
N VAL A 61 2.71 -16.36 -12.97
CA VAL A 61 2.25 -15.70 -14.20
C VAL A 61 1.31 -16.60 -15.02
N GLY A 62 1.58 -17.91 -15.05
CA GLY A 62 0.78 -18.90 -15.78
C GLY A 62 -0.37 -19.55 -15.01
N TYR A 63 -0.40 -19.41 -13.68
CA TYR A 63 -1.31 -20.16 -12.80
C TYR A 63 -2.81 -20.01 -13.13
N GLU A 64 -3.24 -18.85 -13.63
CA GLU A 64 -4.64 -18.69 -14.04
C GLU A 64 -5.04 -19.69 -15.14
N PHE A 65 -4.13 -20.02 -16.05
CA PHE A 65 -4.37 -21.00 -17.11
C PHE A 65 -4.52 -22.42 -16.55
N LEU A 66 -3.83 -22.75 -15.45
CA LEU A 66 -4.06 -24.00 -14.71
C LEU A 66 -5.51 -24.09 -14.23
N MET A 67 -6.05 -23.01 -13.64
CA MET A 67 -7.44 -22.95 -13.15
C MET A 67 -8.49 -22.97 -14.27
N ARG A 68 -8.07 -22.72 -15.51
CA ARG A 68 -8.86 -22.80 -16.74
C ARG A 68 -8.65 -24.11 -17.51
N ASN A 69 -7.87 -25.06 -16.98
CA ASN A 69 -7.48 -26.32 -17.64
C ASN A 69 -6.76 -26.12 -18.99
N LYS A 70 -6.04 -25.00 -19.15
CA LYS A 70 -5.28 -24.60 -20.33
C LYS A 70 -3.79 -24.85 -20.14
N TYR A 71 -3.40 -26.13 -20.10
CA TYR A 71 -2.04 -26.54 -19.73
C TYR A 71 -0.96 -26.14 -20.74
N LYS A 72 -1.30 -26.06 -22.03
CA LYS A 72 -0.34 -25.64 -23.08
C LYS A 72 0.05 -24.18 -22.90
N GLU A 73 -0.94 -23.33 -22.65
CA GLU A 73 -0.77 -21.90 -22.39
C GLU A 73 -0.02 -21.64 -21.08
N LEU A 74 -0.30 -22.44 -20.03
CA LEU A 74 0.46 -22.43 -18.78
C LEU A 74 1.95 -22.67 -19.05
N ILE A 75 2.31 -23.78 -19.69
CA ILE A 75 3.71 -24.15 -19.95
C ILE A 75 4.39 -23.10 -20.83
N PHE A 76 3.73 -22.66 -21.89
CA PHE A 76 4.26 -21.64 -22.79
C PHE A 76 4.58 -20.34 -22.05
N LEU A 77 3.66 -19.86 -21.21
CA LEU A 77 3.84 -18.62 -20.47
C LEU A 77 4.91 -18.75 -19.38
N MET A 78 5.00 -19.92 -18.72
CA MET A 78 6.08 -20.22 -17.77
C MET A 78 7.46 -20.20 -18.44
N LEU A 79 7.60 -20.78 -19.64
CA LEU A 79 8.87 -20.78 -20.37
C LEU A 79 9.29 -19.38 -20.81
N ILE A 80 8.32 -18.56 -21.27
CA ILE A 80 8.59 -17.15 -21.62
C ILE A 80 9.00 -16.36 -20.37
N ALA A 81 8.33 -16.57 -19.23
CA ALA A 81 8.68 -15.92 -17.99
C ALA A 81 10.11 -16.28 -17.54
N LEU A 82 10.48 -17.57 -17.60
CA LEU A 82 11.83 -18.03 -17.29
C LEU A 82 12.89 -17.41 -18.21
N ALA A 83 12.65 -17.41 -19.52
CA ALA A 83 13.56 -16.81 -20.49
C ALA A 83 13.71 -15.29 -20.27
N GLY A 84 12.61 -14.60 -19.98
CA GLY A 84 12.58 -13.18 -19.67
C GLY A 84 13.35 -12.84 -18.39
N SER A 85 13.11 -13.59 -17.30
CA SER A 85 13.86 -13.43 -16.05
C SER A 85 15.36 -13.67 -16.25
N PHE A 86 15.73 -14.72 -17.00
CA PHE A 86 17.13 -14.99 -17.31
C PHE A 86 17.79 -13.85 -18.10
N LEU A 87 17.07 -13.23 -19.04
CA LEU A 87 17.57 -12.09 -19.80
C LEU A 87 17.83 -10.86 -18.92
N ILE A 88 16.92 -10.57 -17.98
CA ILE A 88 17.08 -9.46 -17.03
C ILE A 88 18.29 -9.70 -16.12
N GLU A 89 18.41 -10.91 -15.55
CA GLU A 89 19.52 -11.30 -14.68
C GLU A 89 20.87 -11.28 -15.42
N PHE A 90 20.89 -11.74 -16.67
CA PHE A 90 22.09 -11.73 -17.50
C PHE A 90 22.58 -10.29 -17.80
N GLU A 91 21.66 -9.35 -18.04
CA GLU A 91 22.01 -7.95 -18.24
C GLU A 91 22.61 -7.33 -16.97
N PHE A 92 21.96 -7.58 -15.83
CA PHE A 92 22.44 -7.14 -14.52
C PHE A 92 23.84 -7.69 -14.22
N PHE A 93 24.04 -8.99 -14.46
CA PHE A 93 25.34 -9.65 -14.31
C PHE A 93 26.43 -9.03 -15.20
N SER A 94 26.12 -8.81 -16.48
CA SER A 94 27.08 -8.26 -17.44
C SER A 94 27.56 -6.86 -17.02
N ARG A 95 26.67 -6.04 -16.46
CA ARG A 95 27.01 -4.72 -15.91
C ARG A 95 27.85 -4.81 -14.64
N PHE A 96 27.45 -5.69 -13.72
CA PHE A 96 28.18 -5.92 -12.48
C PHE A 96 29.63 -6.33 -12.77
N LYS A 97 29.84 -7.27 -13.71
CA LYS A 97 31.17 -7.70 -14.16
C LYS A 97 31.98 -6.58 -14.82
N ALA A 98 31.31 -5.70 -15.57
CA ALA A 98 31.95 -4.55 -16.22
C ALA A 98 32.31 -3.40 -15.26
N GLN A 99 32.09 -3.54 -13.94
CA GLN A 99 32.24 -2.48 -12.93
C GLN A 99 31.44 -1.21 -13.24
N ASN A 100 30.46 -1.30 -14.14
CA ASN A 100 29.55 -0.22 -14.46
C ASN A 100 28.38 -0.28 -13.47
N GLY A 101 28.69 0.01 -12.21
CA GLY A 101 27.96 -0.46 -11.02
C GLY A 101 26.58 0.17 -10.74
N SER A 102 26.03 0.96 -11.67
CA SER A 102 24.72 1.59 -11.48
C SER A 102 23.63 0.91 -12.32
N TYR A 103 22.58 0.45 -11.64
CA TYR A 103 21.27 0.14 -12.22
C TYR A 103 20.71 1.43 -12.84
N GLY A 104 20.94 1.53 -14.14
CA GLY A 104 20.63 2.69 -14.95
C GLY A 104 19.24 2.59 -15.58
N LEU A 105 18.86 3.65 -16.27
CA LEU A 105 17.58 3.76 -16.97
C LEU A 105 17.41 2.62 -18.01
N ASN A 106 18.47 2.19 -18.68
CA ASN A 106 18.41 1.10 -19.66
C ASN A 106 18.04 -0.26 -19.02
N SER A 107 18.60 -0.57 -17.84
CA SER A 107 18.25 -1.80 -17.10
C SER A 107 16.79 -1.77 -16.64
N LEU A 108 16.32 -0.61 -16.17
CA LEU A 108 14.92 -0.42 -15.82
C LEU A 108 14.00 -0.61 -17.04
N LEU A 109 14.32 0.02 -18.17
CA LEU A 109 13.54 -0.12 -19.40
C LEU A 109 13.51 -1.55 -19.90
N LEU A 110 14.64 -2.26 -19.86
CA LEU A 110 14.69 -3.68 -20.25
C LEU A 110 13.77 -4.52 -19.35
N ALA A 111 13.88 -4.35 -18.03
CA ALA A 111 13.05 -5.07 -17.07
C ALA A 111 11.55 -4.79 -17.29
N LEU A 112 11.18 -3.53 -17.46
CA LEU A 112 9.80 -3.14 -17.76
C LEU A 112 9.32 -3.70 -19.09
N PHE A 113 10.14 -3.64 -20.14
CA PHE A 113 9.80 -4.14 -21.47
C PHE A 113 9.58 -5.66 -21.49
N VAL A 114 10.47 -6.43 -20.87
CA VAL A 114 10.33 -7.89 -20.78
C VAL A 114 9.06 -8.28 -20.02
N ASN A 115 8.79 -7.64 -18.89
CA ASN A 115 7.56 -7.89 -18.12
C ASN A 115 6.31 -7.44 -18.88
N PHE A 116 6.39 -6.34 -19.63
CA PHE A 116 5.30 -5.87 -20.47
C PHE A 116 4.95 -6.87 -21.58
N LEU A 117 5.96 -7.40 -22.29
CA LEU A 117 5.77 -8.43 -23.31
C LEU A 117 5.13 -9.69 -22.72
N LEU A 118 5.59 -10.12 -21.54
CA LEU A 118 5.02 -11.26 -20.84
C LEU A 118 3.52 -11.05 -20.54
N LEU A 119 3.16 -9.85 -20.08
CA LEU A 119 1.76 -9.51 -19.78
C LEU A 119 0.90 -9.30 -21.02
N ILE A 120 1.47 -8.84 -22.14
CA ILE A 120 0.79 -8.81 -23.44
C ILE A 120 0.46 -10.23 -23.89
N VAL A 121 1.43 -11.14 -23.84
CA VAL A 121 1.21 -12.55 -24.21
C VAL A 121 0.13 -13.15 -23.30
N ARG A 122 0.19 -12.89 -21.99
CA ARG A 122 -0.86 -13.30 -21.05
C ARG A 122 -2.24 -12.75 -21.45
N ALA A 123 -2.35 -11.44 -21.68
CA ALA A 123 -3.61 -10.79 -22.02
C ALA A 123 -4.17 -11.29 -23.37
N TYR A 124 -3.30 -11.53 -24.35
CA TYR A 124 -3.66 -12.13 -25.63
C TYR A 124 -4.21 -13.56 -25.47
N LEU A 125 -3.55 -14.41 -24.68
CA LEU A 125 -3.99 -15.78 -24.42
C LEU A 125 -5.30 -15.86 -23.60
N LEU A 126 -5.56 -14.86 -22.76
CA LEU A 126 -6.83 -14.72 -22.04
C LEU A 126 -7.97 -14.23 -22.95
N GLY A 127 -7.65 -13.54 -24.04
CA GLY A 127 -8.60 -12.88 -24.93
C GLY A 127 -9.25 -11.66 -24.28
N GLY A 128 -10.07 -10.95 -25.07
CA GLY A 128 -10.81 -9.75 -24.64
C GLY A 128 -10.29 -8.44 -25.25
N PRO A 129 -11.01 -7.33 -25.02
CA PRO A 129 -10.63 -6.02 -25.57
C PRO A 129 -9.41 -5.43 -24.85
N GLN A 130 -8.80 -4.42 -25.47
CA GLN A 130 -7.77 -3.54 -24.86
C GLN A 130 -6.54 -4.28 -24.29
N ILE A 131 -6.00 -5.23 -25.06
CA ILE A 131 -4.85 -6.07 -24.65
C ILE A 131 -3.66 -5.23 -24.18
N TRP A 132 -3.33 -4.16 -24.90
CA TRP A 132 -2.20 -3.28 -24.57
C TRP A 132 -2.41 -2.53 -23.26
N GLN A 133 -3.60 -1.97 -23.04
CA GLN A 133 -3.94 -1.25 -21.82
C GLN A 133 -3.96 -2.17 -20.60
N ARG A 134 -4.50 -3.39 -20.77
CA ARG A 134 -4.48 -4.44 -19.73
C ARG A 134 -3.07 -4.83 -19.34
N ALA A 135 -2.19 -5.06 -20.32
CA ALA A 135 -0.81 -5.39 -20.06
C ALA A 135 -0.06 -4.23 -19.39
N LEU A 136 -0.32 -2.98 -19.77
CA LEU A 136 0.29 -1.80 -19.17
C LEU A 136 -0.16 -1.58 -17.73
N ALA A 137 -1.47 -1.66 -17.48
CA ALA A 137 -2.03 -1.56 -16.12
C ALA A 137 -1.54 -2.72 -15.24
N GLY A 138 -1.52 -3.93 -15.80
CA GLY A 138 -0.96 -5.11 -15.16
C GLY A 138 0.49 -4.89 -14.78
N LEU A 139 1.32 -4.38 -15.71
CA LEU A 139 2.74 -4.11 -15.48
C LEU A 139 2.93 -3.16 -14.31
N LEU A 140 2.21 -2.02 -14.32
CA LEU A 140 2.31 -1.03 -13.26
C LEU A 140 1.99 -1.65 -11.89
N VAL A 141 0.93 -2.44 -11.80
CA VAL A 141 0.49 -3.04 -10.54
C VAL A 141 1.38 -4.21 -10.10
N THR A 142 1.78 -5.10 -11.01
CA THR A 142 2.59 -6.27 -10.66
C THR A 142 4.05 -5.93 -10.44
N TYR A 143 4.61 -4.99 -11.21
CA TYR A 143 5.96 -4.48 -10.98
C TYR A 143 6.01 -3.79 -9.61
N PHE A 144 5.01 -2.95 -9.30
CA PHE A 144 4.89 -2.37 -7.97
C PHE A 144 4.79 -3.43 -6.86
N THR A 145 3.91 -4.41 -7.03
CA THR A 145 3.72 -5.50 -6.06
C THR A 145 5.04 -6.24 -5.84
N ALA A 146 5.77 -6.57 -6.91
CA ALA A 146 7.09 -7.19 -6.85
C ALA A 146 8.07 -6.33 -6.05
N THR A 147 8.12 -5.02 -6.28
CA THR A 147 9.05 -4.14 -5.54
C THR A 147 8.64 -3.95 -4.07
N LEU A 148 7.36 -4.11 -3.70
CA LEU A 148 6.95 -4.18 -2.29
C LEU A 148 7.66 -5.34 -1.57
N SER A 149 7.84 -6.50 -2.23
CA SER A 149 8.50 -7.66 -1.62
C SER A 149 9.95 -7.38 -1.25
N SER A 150 10.68 -6.63 -2.08
CA SER A 150 12.08 -6.27 -1.79
C SER A 150 12.22 -5.32 -0.60
N HIS A 151 11.17 -4.60 -0.25
CA HIS A 151 11.18 -3.64 0.86
C HIS A 151 10.61 -4.20 2.18
N ILE A 152 10.17 -5.47 2.20
CA ILE A 152 9.73 -6.14 3.43
C ILE A 152 10.82 -6.13 4.50
N PHE A 153 12.08 -6.33 4.10
CA PHE A 153 13.23 -6.34 5.00
C PHE A 153 13.51 -4.99 5.67
N THR A 154 13.04 -3.88 5.10
CA THR A 154 13.18 -2.55 5.69
C THR A 154 12.40 -2.44 7.01
N LEU A 155 11.37 -3.26 7.25
CA LEU A 155 10.70 -3.33 8.56
C LEU A 155 11.59 -3.96 9.66
N THR A 156 12.50 -4.85 9.27
CA THR A 156 13.42 -5.56 10.18
C THR A 156 14.80 -4.92 10.26
N ASN A 157 15.10 -4.01 9.32
CA ASN A 157 16.34 -3.24 9.22
C ASN A 157 16.70 -2.44 10.51
N PRO A 158 15.75 -1.79 11.23
CA PRO A 158 16.01 -1.18 12.55
C PRO A 158 16.56 -2.16 13.59
N PHE A 159 16.32 -3.45 13.37
CA PHE A 159 16.85 -4.54 14.16
C PHE A 159 17.96 -5.27 13.40
N HIS A 160 18.90 -4.55 12.77
CA HIS A 160 20.01 -5.11 11.97
C HIS A 160 20.82 -6.25 12.64
N ILE A 161 20.70 -6.40 13.97
CA ILE A 161 21.35 -7.43 14.80
C ILE A 161 20.43 -8.66 14.99
N THR A 162 19.23 -8.69 14.39
CA THR A 162 18.29 -9.79 14.57
C THR A 162 18.80 -11.07 13.95
N ASN A 163 18.71 -12.13 14.75
CA ASN A 163 18.93 -13.49 14.29
C ASN A 163 18.12 -13.74 13.01
N PHE A 164 18.77 -14.32 11.98
CA PHE A 164 18.13 -14.69 10.72
C PHE A 164 16.74 -15.29 10.93
N TRP A 165 16.61 -16.29 11.82
CA TRP A 165 15.34 -16.96 12.07
C TRP A 165 14.25 -16.04 12.63
N LEU A 166 14.62 -15.07 13.46
CA LEU A 166 13.66 -14.09 13.98
C LEU A 166 13.17 -13.16 12.88
N ARG A 167 14.07 -12.73 11.98
CA ARG A 167 13.71 -11.94 10.79
C ARG A 167 12.78 -12.74 9.86
N GLU A 168 13.08 -14.02 9.64
CA GLU A 168 12.23 -14.90 8.83
C GLU A 168 10.83 -15.03 9.44
N VAL A 169 10.71 -15.25 10.76
CA VAL A 169 9.41 -15.33 11.46
C VAL A 169 8.59 -14.05 11.30
N ILE A 170 9.23 -12.88 11.42
CA ILE A 170 8.54 -11.58 11.28
C ILE A 170 8.10 -11.32 9.83
N THR A 171 8.91 -11.71 8.85
CA THR A 171 8.66 -11.40 7.43
C THR A 171 7.79 -12.45 6.72
N LEU A 172 7.73 -13.68 7.23
CA LEU A 172 6.99 -14.81 6.64
C LEU A 172 5.50 -14.49 6.39
N PRO A 173 4.72 -13.89 7.31
CA PRO A 173 3.32 -13.56 7.04
C PRO A 173 3.14 -12.65 5.82
N PHE A 174 4.04 -11.68 5.63
CA PHE A 174 3.98 -10.76 4.49
C PHE A 174 4.36 -11.45 3.17
N ARG A 175 5.30 -12.39 3.23
CA ARG A 175 5.70 -13.21 2.07
C ARG A 175 4.61 -14.19 1.65
N VAL A 176 3.89 -14.78 2.61
CA VAL A 176 2.70 -15.62 2.36
C VAL A 176 1.63 -14.84 1.59
N LEU A 177 1.48 -13.55 1.89
CA LEU A 177 0.51 -12.69 1.19
C LEU A 177 0.95 -12.32 -0.22
N PHE A 178 2.24 -12.43 -0.57
CA PHE A 178 2.74 -11.90 -1.84
C PHE A 178 2.02 -12.44 -3.09
N PRO A 179 1.82 -13.77 -3.26
CA PRO A 179 1.04 -14.26 -4.39
C PRO A 179 -0.41 -13.75 -4.36
N VAL A 180 -1.02 -13.61 -3.18
CA VAL A 180 -2.37 -13.03 -3.04
C VAL A 180 -2.38 -11.59 -3.56
N LEU A 181 -1.39 -10.78 -3.19
CA LEU A 181 -1.24 -9.41 -3.66
C LEU A 181 -1.07 -9.36 -5.18
N TYR A 182 -0.22 -10.22 -5.73
CA TYR A 182 0.06 -10.29 -7.16
C TYR A 182 -1.21 -10.54 -7.99
N PHE A 183 -1.98 -11.60 -7.67
CA PHE A 183 -3.21 -11.89 -8.41
C PHE A 183 -4.32 -10.88 -8.16
N THR A 184 -4.44 -10.35 -6.93
CA THR A 184 -5.44 -9.32 -6.63
C THR A 184 -5.18 -8.09 -7.48
N GLY A 185 -3.93 -7.60 -7.50
CA GLY A 185 -3.53 -6.46 -8.32
C GLY A 185 -3.70 -6.71 -9.82
N LEU A 186 -3.29 -7.89 -10.30
CA LEU A 186 -3.44 -8.28 -11.70
C LEU A 186 -4.91 -8.33 -12.13
N PHE A 187 -5.81 -8.86 -11.29
CA PHE A 187 -7.24 -8.92 -11.57
C PHE A 187 -7.92 -7.56 -11.50
N LEU A 188 -7.49 -6.69 -10.59
CA LEU A 188 -7.94 -5.29 -10.57
C LEU A 188 -7.56 -4.59 -11.88
N ALA A 189 -6.34 -4.77 -12.36
CA ALA A 189 -5.89 -4.20 -13.63
C ALA A 189 -6.66 -4.77 -14.83
N ASP A 190 -6.87 -6.08 -14.87
CA ASP A 190 -7.67 -6.74 -15.92
C ASP A 190 -9.11 -6.20 -15.93
N ASN A 191 -9.76 -6.10 -14.77
CA ASN A 191 -11.16 -5.66 -14.66
C ASN A 191 -11.32 -4.17 -14.96
N LEU A 192 -10.35 -3.33 -14.57
CA LEU A 192 -10.38 -1.89 -14.84
C LEU A 192 -10.46 -1.58 -16.34
N MET A 193 -9.83 -2.39 -17.18
CA MET A 193 -9.78 -2.17 -18.63
C MET A 193 -10.82 -3.00 -19.41
N SER A 194 -11.42 -4.02 -18.80
CA SER A 194 -12.33 -4.94 -19.49
C SER A 194 -13.80 -4.82 -19.07
N ALA A 195 -14.09 -4.31 -17.88
CA ALA A 195 -15.45 -4.16 -17.38
C ALA A 195 -15.89 -2.69 -17.39
N GLU A 196 -16.97 -2.41 -18.10
CA GLU A 196 -17.60 -1.09 -18.13
C GLU A 196 -18.01 -0.66 -16.72
N GLY A 197 -17.73 0.60 -16.36
CA GLY A 197 -18.06 1.18 -15.05
C GLY A 197 -17.23 0.65 -13.87
N TYR A 198 -16.21 -0.19 -14.08
CA TYR A 198 -15.44 -0.78 -12.99
C TYR A 198 -14.68 0.27 -12.15
N LEU A 199 -14.19 1.33 -12.79
CA LEU A 199 -13.55 2.45 -12.09
C LEU A 199 -14.54 3.16 -11.16
N ALA A 200 -15.76 3.44 -11.63
CA ALA A 200 -16.79 4.08 -10.83
C ALA A 200 -17.17 3.21 -9.61
N LYS A 201 -17.26 1.89 -9.81
CA LYS A 201 -17.47 0.91 -8.74
C LYS A 201 -16.34 0.90 -7.70
N LEU A 202 -15.07 1.02 -8.12
CA LEU A 202 -13.93 1.14 -7.21
C LEU A 202 -13.89 2.47 -6.45
N GLN A 203 -14.38 3.55 -7.08
CA GLN A 203 -14.44 4.89 -6.51
C GLN A 203 -15.66 5.09 -5.58
N SER A 204 -16.65 4.20 -5.64
CA SER A 204 -17.87 4.28 -4.83
C SER A 204 -17.64 3.83 -3.39
N LYS A 205 -18.17 4.61 -2.44
CA LYS A 205 -18.30 4.26 -1.01
C LYS A 205 -19.59 3.50 -0.69
N LEU A 206 -20.52 3.47 -1.65
CA LEU A 206 -21.88 2.94 -1.46
C LEU A 206 -22.03 1.54 -2.03
N GLU A 207 -21.10 1.13 -2.89
CA GLU A 207 -21.06 -0.21 -3.48
C GLU A 207 -21.16 -1.27 -2.38
N ARG A 208 -21.88 -2.35 -2.66
CA ARG A 208 -21.97 -3.48 -1.73
C ARG A 208 -20.73 -4.37 -1.87
N ILE A 209 -20.09 -4.68 -0.75
CA ILE A 209 -18.90 -5.54 -0.72
C ILE A 209 -19.08 -6.75 0.19
N SER A 210 -18.84 -7.94 -0.37
CA SER A 210 -18.89 -9.18 0.41
C SER A 210 -17.70 -9.28 1.37
N SER A 211 -17.85 -10.05 2.45
CA SER A 211 -16.79 -10.32 3.44
C SER A 211 -15.45 -10.72 2.81
N LYS A 212 -15.50 -11.60 1.80
CA LYS A 212 -14.30 -12.15 1.17
C LYS A 212 -13.62 -11.14 0.24
N GLU A 213 -14.41 -10.39 -0.52
CA GLU A 213 -13.88 -9.31 -1.38
C GLU A 213 -13.29 -8.20 -0.53
N TYR A 214 -13.95 -7.84 0.57
CA TYR A 214 -13.45 -6.90 1.55
C TYR A 214 -12.07 -7.32 2.08
N LEU A 215 -11.95 -8.55 2.59
CA LEU A 215 -10.69 -9.04 3.14
C LEU A 215 -9.56 -8.99 2.11
N VAL A 216 -9.81 -9.45 0.88
CA VAL A 216 -8.79 -9.48 -0.18
C VAL A 216 -8.37 -8.08 -0.60
N LEU A 217 -9.34 -7.18 -0.85
CA LEU A 217 -9.07 -5.80 -1.26
C LEU A 217 -8.40 -5.01 -0.13
N TYR A 218 -8.86 -5.17 1.10
CA TYR A 218 -8.25 -4.53 2.27
C TYR A 218 -6.80 -4.98 2.44
N LEU A 219 -6.53 -6.29 2.44
CA LEU A 219 -5.16 -6.81 2.56
C LEU A 219 -4.27 -6.29 1.42
N PHE A 220 -4.78 -6.24 0.19
CA PHE A 220 -4.04 -5.70 -0.94
C PHE A 220 -3.68 -4.22 -0.76
N LEU A 221 -4.68 -3.38 -0.49
CA LEU A 221 -4.52 -1.94 -0.40
C LEU A 221 -3.73 -1.51 0.85
N SER A 222 -3.94 -2.17 1.99
CA SER A 222 -3.17 -1.92 3.22
C SER A 222 -1.69 -2.29 3.06
N MET A 223 -1.36 -3.38 2.36
CA MET A 223 0.03 -3.75 2.08
C MET A 223 0.69 -2.79 1.09
N ILE A 224 -0.06 -2.31 0.07
CA ILE A 224 0.39 -1.21 -0.79
C ILE A 224 0.72 0.03 0.05
N CYS A 225 -0.18 0.42 0.95
CA CYS A 225 0.02 1.59 1.80
C CYS A 225 1.25 1.43 2.70
N LEU A 226 1.43 0.27 3.35
CA LEU A 226 2.54 0.03 4.26
C LEU A 226 3.90 -0.08 3.55
N PHE A 227 4.02 -1.01 2.60
CA PHE A 227 5.29 -1.27 1.93
C PHE A 227 5.61 -0.24 0.86
N GLY A 228 4.60 0.34 0.21
CA GLY A 228 4.79 1.41 -0.78
C GLY A 228 5.28 2.68 -0.11
N ALA A 229 4.77 3.00 1.08
CA ALA A 229 5.27 4.09 1.90
C ALA A 229 6.70 3.85 2.37
N THR A 230 7.01 2.63 2.81
CA THR A 230 8.37 2.26 3.22
C THR A 230 9.35 2.37 2.06
N ALA A 231 8.96 1.89 0.87
CA ALA A 231 9.74 2.00 -0.36
C ALA A 231 9.92 3.46 -0.80
N PHE A 232 8.87 4.27 -0.73
CA PHE A 232 8.93 5.71 -0.98
C PHE A 232 9.95 6.40 -0.07
N GLY A 233 9.87 6.15 1.24
CA GLY A 233 10.80 6.71 2.23
C GLY A 233 12.25 6.29 1.94
N TYR A 234 12.46 5.03 1.58
CA TYR A 234 13.77 4.53 1.18
C TYR A 234 14.34 5.25 -0.06
N GLN A 235 13.54 5.42 -1.11
CA GLN A 235 13.97 6.14 -2.31
C GLN A 235 14.22 7.63 -2.04
N LEU A 236 13.41 8.25 -1.18
CA LEU A 236 13.61 9.63 -0.74
C LEU A 236 14.94 9.78 0.01
N GLY A 237 15.29 8.83 0.89
CA GLY A 237 16.58 8.79 1.57
C GLY A 237 17.76 8.67 0.58
N ILE A 238 17.65 7.78 -0.41
CA ILE A 238 18.67 7.67 -1.49
C ILE A 238 18.80 8.99 -2.26
N LEU A 239 17.67 9.64 -2.59
CA LEU A 239 17.67 10.92 -3.30
C LEU A 239 18.42 11.99 -2.50
N PHE A 240 18.11 12.13 -1.21
CA PHE A 240 18.81 13.09 -0.34
C PHE A 240 20.29 12.77 -0.16
N SER A 241 20.65 11.50 0.00
CA SER A 241 22.05 11.05 0.06
C SER A 241 22.82 11.41 -1.21
N LYS A 242 22.21 11.23 -2.39
CA LYS A 242 22.82 11.60 -3.69
C LYS A 242 22.96 13.10 -3.87
N ILE A 243 21.92 13.89 -3.55
CA ILE A 243 21.96 15.35 -3.66
C ILE A 243 22.96 15.95 -2.66
N GLY A 244 22.99 15.43 -1.43
CA GLY A 244 23.88 15.87 -0.37
C GLY A 244 25.33 15.40 -0.49
N GLY A 245 25.68 14.64 -1.55
CA GLY A 245 27.04 14.16 -1.79
C GLY A 245 27.52 13.09 -0.80
N GLN A 246 26.62 12.46 -0.05
CA GLN A 246 26.99 11.39 0.88
C GLN A 246 26.93 10.04 0.18
N GLY A 247 28.10 9.38 0.05
CA GLY A 247 28.20 8.07 -0.57
C GLY A 247 27.78 6.95 0.39
N SER A 248 26.51 6.56 0.39
CA SER A 248 26.12 5.24 0.90
C SER A 248 26.30 4.18 -0.21
N PHE A 249 26.73 2.97 0.14
CA PHE A 249 26.87 1.84 -0.79
C PHE A 249 25.57 1.62 -1.61
N GLN A 250 24.42 1.74 -0.95
CA GLN A 250 23.10 1.60 -1.56
C GLN A 250 22.76 2.76 -2.51
N ALA A 251 23.17 4.00 -2.20
CA ALA A 251 23.03 5.13 -3.10
C ALA A 251 23.95 5.00 -4.34
N GLY A 252 25.04 4.24 -4.29
CA GLY A 252 25.89 3.98 -5.45
C GLY A 252 25.22 3.13 -6.54
N HIS A 253 24.32 2.23 -6.15
CA HIS A 253 23.75 1.21 -7.04
C HIS A 253 22.65 1.70 -7.98
N TYR A 254 21.92 2.77 -7.66
CA TYR A 254 20.85 3.27 -8.52
C TYR A 254 21.26 4.58 -9.20
N SER A 255 20.94 4.77 -10.47
CA SER A 255 21.05 6.11 -11.09
C SER A 255 20.01 7.07 -10.49
N ILE A 256 20.30 8.39 -10.46
CA ILE A 256 19.36 9.38 -9.91
C ILE A 256 18.01 9.38 -10.64
N TYR A 257 18.02 9.15 -11.96
CA TYR A 257 16.80 9.06 -12.77
C TYR A 257 15.91 7.90 -12.35
N VAL A 258 16.50 6.73 -12.09
CA VAL A 258 15.73 5.56 -11.62
C VAL A 258 15.11 5.82 -10.25
N VAL A 259 15.87 6.44 -9.34
CA VAL A 259 15.38 6.82 -8.00
C VAL A 259 14.16 7.75 -8.11
N ILE A 260 14.23 8.77 -8.98
CA ILE A 260 13.11 9.70 -9.21
C ILE A 260 11.87 8.97 -9.77
N ILE A 261 12.06 8.10 -10.77
CA ILE A 261 10.96 7.32 -11.36
C ILE A 261 10.28 6.46 -10.29
N PHE A 262 11.06 5.76 -9.46
CA PHE A 262 10.52 4.96 -8.37
C PHE A 262 9.81 5.82 -7.34
N LEU A 263 10.38 6.95 -6.93
CA LEU A 263 9.78 7.86 -5.97
C LEU A 263 8.39 8.35 -6.44
N LEU A 264 8.28 8.81 -7.68
CA LEU A 264 7.02 9.26 -8.27
C LEU A 264 6.00 8.11 -8.40
N SER A 265 6.48 6.92 -8.78
CA SER A 265 5.64 5.73 -8.88
C SER A 265 5.08 5.32 -7.52
N TYR A 266 5.92 5.29 -6.48
CA TYR A 266 5.48 4.98 -5.12
C TYR A 266 4.50 6.00 -4.57
N ALA A 267 4.76 7.29 -4.78
CA ALA A 267 3.84 8.35 -4.38
C ALA A 267 2.46 8.16 -5.02
N THR A 268 2.42 7.92 -6.34
CA THR A 268 1.18 7.78 -7.10
C THR A 268 0.36 6.57 -6.65
N VAL A 269 1.01 5.41 -6.48
CA VAL A 269 0.33 4.18 -6.08
C VAL A 269 -0.11 4.23 -4.62
N CYS A 270 0.67 4.82 -3.71
CA CYS A 270 0.24 5.05 -2.32
C CYS A 270 -0.98 5.97 -2.25
N VAL A 271 -0.98 7.05 -3.04
CA VAL A 271 -2.11 7.98 -3.12
C VAL A 271 -3.38 7.27 -3.59
N ALA A 272 -3.29 6.55 -4.72
CA ALA A 272 -4.42 5.79 -5.25
C ALA A 272 -4.86 4.67 -4.29
N GLY A 273 -3.90 3.95 -3.70
CA GLY A 273 -4.14 2.85 -2.76
C GLY A 273 -4.88 3.30 -1.51
N ALA A 274 -4.49 4.43 -0.92
CA ALA A 274 -5.15 4.99 0.25
C ALA A 274 -6.60 5.43 -0.04
N TYR A 275 -6.80 6.08 -1.18
CA TYR A 275 -8.12 6.53 -1.62
C TYR A 275 -9.07 5.33 -1.78
N LEU A 276 -8.61 4.28 -2.47
CA LEU A 276 -9.37 3.05 -2.64
C LEU A 276 -9.57 2.31 -1.31
N LEU A 277 -8.56 2.32 -0.42
CA LEU A 277 -8.65 1.69 0.90
C LEU A 277 -9.80 2.30 1.70
N ARG A 278 -9.90 3.64 1.70
CA ARG A 278 -11.02 4.35 2.33
C ARG A 278 -12.36 3.87 1.78
N ASN A 279 -12.50 3.84 0.45
CA ASN A 279 -13.77 3.48 -0.16
C ASN A 279 -14.16 2.04 0.16
N VAL A 280 -13.21 1.10 0.15
CA VAL A 280 -13.43 -0.30 0.52
C VAL A 280 -13.85 -0.45 1.98
N VAL A 281 -13.18 0.26 2.90
CA VAL A 281 -13.52 0.26 4.33
C VAL A 281 -14.92 0.84 4.56
N ILE A 282 -15.24 2.00 3.97
CA ILE A 282 -16.57 2.62 4.12
C ILE A 282 -17.67 1.78 3.48
N SER A 283 -17.44 1.26 2.27
CA SER A 283 -18.35 0.34 1.60
C SER A 283 -18.68 -0.87 2.47
N ARG A 284 -17.67 -1.45 3.13
CA ARG A 284 -17.90 -2.58 4.05
C ARG A 284 -18.65 -2.14 5.30
N MET A 285 -18.26 -1.03 5.91
CA MET A 285 -18.92 -0.43 7.08
C MET A 285 -20.42 -0.23 6.83
N ASN A 286 -20.76 0.32 5.66
CA ASN A 286 -22.13 0.54 5.23
C ASN A 286 -22.84 -0.80 4.99
N THR A 287 -22.21 -1.73 4.25
CA THR A 287 -22.81 -3.06 3.95
C THR A 287 -23.20 -3.85 5.20
N ILE A 288 -22.45 -3.71 6.31
CA ILE A 288 -22.73 -4.40 7.58
C ILE A 288 -23.54 -3.55 8.57
N GLY A 289 -23.89 -2.30 8.22
CA GLY A 289 -24.60 -1.38 9.12
C GLY A 289 -23.83 -1.03 10.40
N SER A 290 -22.51 -0.85 10.32
CA SER A 290 -21.66 -0.60 11.51
C SER A 290 -21.45 0.90 11.78
N ASP A 291 -21.94 1.36 12.94
CA ASP A 291 -21.72 2.72 13.44
C ASP A 291 -20.51 2.89 14.37
N ASN A 292 -19.71 1.83 14.53
CA ASN A 292 -18.56 1.86 15.41
C ASN A 292 -17.39 2.66 14.83
N GLY A 293 -17.28 3.93 15.26
CA GLY A 293 -16.19 4.84 14.87
C GLY A 293 -14.79 4.36 15.28
N TRP A 294 -14.66 3.61 16.38
CA TRP A 294 -13.36 3.05 16.79
C TRP A 294 -12.86 2.01 15.81
N LEU A 295 -13.72 1.08 15.40
CA LEU A 295 -13.34 0.08 14.41
C LEU A 295 -12.95 0.75 13.10
N TYR A 296 -13.68 1.79 12.67
CA TYR A 296 -13.31 2.57 11.48
C TYR A 296 -11.90 3.18 11.59
N VAL A 297 -11.59 3.90 12.67
CA VAL A 297 -10.27 4.53 12.86
C VAL A 297 -9.15 3.49 12.92
N LEU A 298 -9.36 2.36 13.62
CA LEU A 298 -8.34 1.32 13.79
C LEU A 298 -7.97 0.63 12.47
N HIS A 299 -8.81 0.65 11.43
CA HIS A 299 -8.44 0.13 10.10
C HIS A 299 -7.25 0.85 9.47
N TYR A 300 -6.95 2.08 9.90
CA TYR A 300 -5.85 2.87 9.37
C TYR A 300 -4.61 2.85 10.27
N SER A 301 -4.65 2.08 11.38
CA SER A 301 -3.49 1.83 12.23
C SER A 301 -2.64 0.71 11.67
N VAL A 302 -1.32 0.90 11.60
CA VAL A 302 -0.38 -0.13 11.11
C VAL A 302 -0.38 -1.40 11.98
N LEU A 303 -0.60 -1.27 13.29
CA LEU A 303 -0.54 -2.41 14.23
C LEU A 303 -1.92 -2.95 14.62
N LEU A 304 -2.89 -2.06 14.78
CA LEU A 304 -4.19 -2.42 15.34
C LEU A 304 -5.25 -2.73 14.28
N ASN A 305 -4.90 -2.65 12.99
CA ASN A 305 -5.83 -2.93 11.89
C ASN A 305 -6.31 -4.39 11.82
N ILE A 306 -5.56 -5.34 12.36
CA ILE A 306 -5.94 -6.76 12.34
C ILE A 306 -7.30 -6.97 13.04
N ILE A 307 -7.53 -6.27 14.16
CA ILE A 307 -8.75 -6.40 14.96
C ILE A 307 -9.99 -6.03 14.14
N PRO A 308 -10.14 -4.80 13.63
CA PRO A 308 -11.35 -4.40 12.94
C PRO A 308 -11.51 -5.14 11.60
N VAL A 309 -10.41 -5.55 10.93
CA VAL A 309 -10.47 -6.39 9.72
C VAL A 309 -11.09 -7.75 10.00
N ILE A 310 -10.68 -8.42 11.08
CA ILE A 310 -11.26 -9.72 11.48
C ILE A 310 -12.73 -9.55 11.82
N VAL A 311 -13.08 -8.51 12.60
CA VAL A 311 -14.47 -8.25 13.01
C VAL A 311 -15.36 -8.01 11.78
N TRP A 312 -14.96 -7.09 10.88
CA TRP A 312 -15.77 -6.73 9.71
C TRP A 312 -15.77 -7.78 8.61
N SER A 313 -14.73 -8.62 8.52
CA SER A 313 -14.72 -9.77 7.60
C SER A 313 -15.72 -10.85 8.05
N ASN A 314 -15.90 -11.05 9.36
CA ASN A 314 -16.80 -12.06 9.89
C ASN A 314 -18.25 -11.56 10.09
N ALA A 315 -18.49 -10.24 10.05
CA ALA A 315 -19.82 -9.66 10.15
C ALA A 315 -20.74 -10.06 8.98
N ALA A 316 -22.01 -10.32 9.26
CA ALA A 316 -23.02 -10.55 8.24
C ALA A 316 -23.36 -9.24 7.50
N SER A 317 -23.77 -9.34 6.24
CA SER A 317 -24.24 -8.17 5.49
C SER A 317 -25.68 -7.88 5.87
N VAL A 318 -25.96 -6.64 6.29
CA VAL A 318 -27.29 -6.19 6.71
C VAL A 318 -28.02 -5.57 5.53
N HIS A 319 -27.36 -4.66 4.82
CA HIS A 319 -27.92 -4.01 3.64
C HIS A 319 -27.73 -4.86 2.38
N LYS A 320 -28.77 -4.90 1.55
CA LYS A 320 -28.87 -5.67 0.31
C LYS A 320 -28.68 -4.81 -0.94
N THR A 321 -28.93 -3.50 -0.86
CA THR A 321 -28.83 -2.57 -2.00
C THR A 321 -27.89 -1.39 -1.73
N GLU A 322 -27.52 -0.67 -2.79
CA GLU A 322 -26.68 0.53 -2.70
C GLU A 322 -27.44 1.71 -2.09
N GLU A 323 -28.75 1.79 -2.33
CA GLU A 323 -29.63 2.80 -1.76
C GLU A 323 -29.71 2.67 -0.23
N GLU A 324 -29.83 1.45 0.29
CA GLU A 324 -29.79 1.19 1.74
C GLU A 324 -28.45 1.61 2.36
N ASN A 325 -27.33 1.35 1.67
CA ASN A 325 -26.02 1.84 2.08
C ASN A 325 -25.92 3.38 2.06
N ALA A 326 -26.54 4.03 1.08
CA ALA A 326 -26.55 5.48 0.93
C ALA A 326 -27.33 6.16 2.06
N VAL A 327 -28.53 5.63 2.36
CA VAL A 327 -29.36 6.09 3.47
C VAL A 327 -28.57 5.96 4.77
N PHE A 328 -28.04 4.77 5.06
CA PHE A 328 -27.27 4.52 6.28
C PHE A 328 -26.08 5.47 6.44
N TYR A 329 -25.31 5.68 5.36
CA TYR A 329 -24.14 6.55 5.40
C TYR A 329 -24.50 8.01 5.71
N LEU A 330 -25.64 8.50 5.19
CA LEU A 330 -26.11 9.87 5.43
C LEU A 330 -26.77 10.06 6.79
N THR A 331 -27.43 9.03 7.31
CA THR A 331 -28.15 9.10 8.61
C THR A 331 -27.30 8.72 9.81
N LYS A 332 -26.03 8.36 9.59
CA LYS A 332 -25.12 7.89 10.64
C LYS A 332 -24.90 8.96 11.71
N VAL A 333 -25.16 8.59 12.96
CA VAL A 333 -24.96 9.48 14.10
C VAL A 333 -23.46 9.66 14.38
N PRO A 334 -22.98 10.90 14.60
CA PRO A 334 -21.59 11.14 14.92
C PRO A 334 -21.16 10.41 16.20
N SER A 335 -20.10 9.61 16.10
CA SER A 335 -19.53 8.86 17.22
C SER A 335 -18.66 9.78 18.11
N SER A 336 -18.57 9.46 19.41
CA SER A 336 -17.71 10.14 20.39
C SER A 336 -16.21 10.11 20.01
N ILE A 337 -15.83 9.26 19.06
CA ILE A 337 -14.48 9.16 18.48
C ILE A 337 -13.91 10.52 18.07
N GLY A 338 -14.74 11.42 17.51
CA GLY A 338 -14.29 12.74 17.06
C GLY A 338 -13.75 13.58 18.22
N MET A 339 -14.43 13.57 19.37
CA MET A 339 -13.95 14.28 20.56
C MET A 339 -12.63 13.70 21.07
N VAL A 340 -12.49 12.38 21.08
CA VAL A 340 -11.25 11.71 21.52
C VAL A 340 -10.08 12.05 20.60
N ILE A 341 -10.29 12.05 19.27
CA ILE A 341 -9.26 12.44 18.29
C ILE A 341 -8.81 13.89 18.50
N MET A 342 -9.74 14.82 18.76
CA MET A 342 -9.39 16.22 19.06
C MET A 342 -8.54 16.32 20.32
N CYS A 343 -8.98 15.70 21.43
CA CYS A 343 -8.29 15.77 22.71
C CYS A 343 -6.90 15.13 22.64
N LEU A 344 -6.79 13.91 22.10
CA LEU A 344 -5.51 13.23 21.96
C LEU A 344 -4.57 13.98 21.00
N GLY A 345 -5.07 14.44 19.86
CA GLY A 345 -4.27 15.23 18.90
C GLY A 345 -3.72 16.51 19.52
N ALA A 346 -4.55 17.25 20.28
CA ALA A 346 -4.15 18.46 20.97
C ALA A 346 -3.09 18.20 22.06
N VAL A 347 -3.30 17.18 22.90
CA VAL A 347 -2.38 16.81 23.99
C VAL A 347 -1.07 16.29 23.43
N CYS A 348 -1.08 15.37 22.46
CA CYS A 348 0.12 14.83 21.84
C CYS A 348 0.94 15.90 21.11
N SER A 349 0.27 16.81 20.38
CA SER A 349 0.97 17.90 19.68
C SER A 349 1.59 18.89 20.67
N PHE A 350 0.86 19.26 21.73
CA PHE A 350 1.37 20.15 22.77
C PHE A 350 2.55 19.53 23.54
N THR A 351 2.39 18.29 24.00
CA THR A 351 3.45 17.58 24.74
C THR A 351 4.70 17.35 23.89
N SER A 352 4.55 17.02 22.60
CA SER A 352 5.69 16.88 21.68
C SER A 352 6.43 18.20 21.49
N GLY A 353 5.71 19.29 21.23
CA GLY A 353 6.31 20.63 21.10
C GLY A 353 7.00 21.08 22.38
N PHE A 354 6.36 20.86 23.54
CA PHE A 354 6.92 21.19 24.85
C PHE A 354 8.18 20.37 25.14
N TYR A 355 8.14 19.05 24.94
CA TYR A 355 9.28 18.17 25.16
C TYR A 355 10.51 18.62 24.36
N ILE A 356 10.32 18.95 23.07
CA ILE A 356 11.42 19.40 22.20
C ILE A 356 11.98 20.75 22.67
N LEU A 357 11.13 21.67 23.12
CA LEU A 357 11.59 22.94 23.71
C LEU A 357 12.36 22.72 25.02
N SER A 358 11.89 21.82 25.89
CA SER A 358 12.50 21.54 27.19
C SER A 358 13.81 20.75 27.07
N ALA A 359 13.90 19.80 26.15
CA ALA A 359 15.09 18.97 25.96
C ALA A 359 16.29 19.74 25.39
N MET A 360 16.08 20.94 24.85
CA MET A 360 17.07 21.65 24.04
C MET A 360 17.43 23.05 24.57
N SER A 361 17.33 23.28 25.88
CA SER A 361 17.75 24.54 26.53
C SER A 361 19.21 24.95 26.27
N HIS A 362 20.02 24.10 25.61
CA HIS A 362 21.46 24.30 25.41
C HIS A 362 21.96 24.21 23.95
N SER A 363 21.10 23.98 22.96
CA SER A 363 21.51 23.91 21.53
C SER A 363 20.36 24.35 20.61
N SER A 364 20.32 25.65 20.29
CA SER A 364 19.24 26.27 19.51
C SER A 364 19.56 26.30 18.01
N SER A 365 19.27 25.21 17.29
CA SER A 365 19.14 25.32 15.83
C SER A 365 17.75 25.86 15.46
N GLY A 366 17.68 26.83 14.53
CA GLY A 366 16.42 27.48 14.14
C GLY A 366 15.35 26.51 13.61
N TYR A 367 15.77 25.38 13.03
CA TYR A 367 14.86 24.34 12.53
C TYR A 367 14.08 23.65 13.65
N ILE A 368 14.68 23.49 14.83
CA ILE A 368 14.06 22.81 15.97
C ILE A 368 13.05 23.73 16.65
N LEU A 369 13.36 25.02 16.78
CA LEU A 369 12.39 26.03 17.24
C LEU A 369 11.17 26.12 16.30
N ALA A 370 11.40 26.08 14.98
CA ALA A 370 10.32 26.04 14.00
C ALA A 370 9.46 24.77 14.16
N PHE A 371 10.08 23.60 14.33
CA PHE A 371 9.37 22.34 14.56
C PHE A 371 8.50 22.39 15.82
N SER A 372 9.04 22.87 16.95
CA SER A 372 8.28 23.02 18.20
C SER A 372 7.12 24.00 18.06
N GLY A 373 7.32 25.13 17.37
CA GLY A 373 6.27 26.10 17.07
C GLY A 373 5.14 25.49 16.25
N ILE A 374 5.48 24.68 15.25
CA ILE A 374 4.51 23.94 14.43
C ILE A 374 3.68 22.97 15.30
N CYS A 375 4.32 22.21 16.19
CA CYS A 375 3.62 21.29 17.10
C CYS A 375 2.64 22.01 18.03
N ILE A 376 3.05 23.14 18.63
CA ILE A 376 2.17 23.93 19.50
C ILE A 376 1.00 24.53 18.70
N PHE A 377 1.27 25.08 17.51
CA PHE A 377 0.21 25.62 16.65
C PHE A 377 -0.78 24.54 16.19
N SER A 378 -0.29 23.33 15.89
CA SER A 378 -1.13 22.16 15.55
C SER A 378 -2.11 21.79 16.67
N SER A 379 -1.72 21.97 17.95
CA SER A 379 -2.61 21.72 19.09
C SER A 379 -3.87 22.60 19.06
N PHE A 380 -3.73 23.89 18.70
CA PHE A 380 -4.87 24.79 18.53
C PHE A 380 -5.78 24.33 17.38
N MET A 381 -5.21 23.93 16.25
CA MET A 381 -5.98 23.46 15.09
C MET A 381 -6.80 22.20 15.41
N HIS A 382 -6.29 21.29 16.24
CA HIS A 382 -7.04 20.11 16.68
C HIS A 382 -8.34 20.47 17.43
N THR A 383 -8.35 21.57 18.20
CA THR A 383 -9.57 22.02 18.89
C THR A 383 -10.58 22.70 17.96
N MET A 384 -10.12 23.17 16.79
CA MET A 384 -10.95 23.83 15.78
C MET A 384 -11.63 22.86 14.80
N LEU A 385 -11.26 21.56 14.81
CA LEU A 385 -11.78 20.53 13.91
C LEU A 385 -13.31 20.39 13.91
N ARG A 386 -13.97 20.66 15.04
CA ARG A 386 -15.44 20.58 15.14
C ARG A 386 -16.14 21.71 14.38
N LYS A 387 -15.48 22.86 14.21
CA LYS A 387 -16.09 24.08 13.66
C LYS A 387 -15.67 24.34 12.22
N PHE A 388 -14.44 24.02 11.85
CA PHE A 388 -13.87 24.38 10.56
C PHE A 388 -13.30 23.16 9.84
N LYS A 389 -13.92 22.79 8.71
CA LYS A 389 -13.43 21.70 7.84
C LYS A 389 -12.00 21.93 7.39
N ASP A 390 -11.62 23.19 7.18
CA ASP A 390 -10.30 23.54 6.68
C ASP A 390 -9.18 23.35 7.73
N ALA A 391 -9.53 23.23 9.02
CA ALA A 391 -8.57 22.91 10.07
C ALA A 391 -7.91 21.54 9.83
N VAL A 392 -8.61 20.61 9.16
CA VAL A 392 -8.05 19.31 8.74
C VAL A 392 -6.84 19.52 7.83
N TYR A 393 -6.96 20.37 6.79
CA TYR A 393 -5.86 20.64 5.87
C TYR A 393 -4.69 21.30 6.59
N GLY A 394 -4.96 22.25 7.49
CA GLY A 394 -3.94 22.90 8.32
C GLY A 394 -3.12 21.90 9.13
N ILE A 395 -3.78 21.01 9.90
CA ILE A 395 -3.10 19.98 10.71
C ILE A 395 -2.21 19.09 9.85
N LEU A 396 -2.69 18.67 8.68
CA LEU A 396 -1.96 17.77 7.80
C LEU A 396 -0.75 18.46 7.16
N ILE A 397 -0.90 19.69 6.67
CA ILE A 397 0.21 20.47 6.11
C ILE A 397 1.29 20.66 7.17
N LEU A 398 0.92 21.03 8.39
CA LEU A 398 1.84 21.19 9.51
C LEU A 398 2.58 19.88 9.82
N ASN A 399 1.86 18.75 9.87
CA ASN A 399 2.48 17.44 10.08
C ASN A 399 3.43 17.02 8.94
N VAL A 400 3.07 17.30 7.67
CA VAL A 400 3.96 17.04 6.53
C VAL A 400 5.23 17.88 6.64
N ILE A 401 5.11 19.17 6.92
CA ILE A 401 6.26 20.06 7.11
C ILE A 401 7.15 19.54 8.24
N SER A 402 6.56 19.15 9.38
CA SER A 402 7.28 18.55 10.49
C SER A 402 8.07 17.31 10.07
N VAL A 403 7.45 16.37 9.35
CA VAL A 403 8.14 15.15 8.88
C VAL A 403 9.25 15.46 7.87
N LEU A 404 9.05 16.45 6.99
CA LEU A 404 10.08 16.89 6.05
C LEU A 404 11.26 17.58 6.76
N LEU A 405 10.99 18.41 7.77
CA LEU A 405 12.04 18.99 8.61
C LEU A 405 12.83 17.91 9.33
N LEU A 406 12.14 16.91 9.90
CA LEU A 406 12.79 15.75 10.53
C LEU A 406 13.64 14.97 9.51
N ALA A 407 13.15 14.77 8.29
CA ALA A 407 13.89 14.10 7.22
C ALA A 407 15.18 14.84 6.86
N VAL A 408 15.14 16.17 6.81
CA VAL A 408 16.31 17.01 6.56
C VAL A 408 17.30 16.97 7.73
N ILE A 409 16.81 17.10 8.97
CA ILE A 409 17.65 17.04 10.19
C ILE A 409 18.34 15.68 10.32
N SER A 410 17.60 14.59 10.06
CA SER A 410 18.12 13.21 10.06
C SER A 410 18.91 12.86 8.79
N ARG A 411 19.15 13.83 7.89
CA ARG A 411 19.92 13.67 6.65
C ARG A 411 19.45 12.49 5.77
N GLY A 412 18.17 12.16 5.81
CA GLY A 412 17.60 11.06 5.02
C GLY A 412 17.86 9.66 5.57
N GLU A 413 18.47 9.50 6.75
CA GLU A 413 18.66 8.18 7.41
C GLU A 413 17.39 7.68 8.12
N GLY A 414 16.29 8.44 8.07
CA GLY A 414 15.00 8.05 8.64
C GLY A 414 14.28 7.00 7.81
N ALA A 415 14.51 5.70 8.10
CA ALA A 415 13.84 4.58 7.44
C ALA A 415 12.29 4.63 7.44
N TYR A 416 11.70 5.49 8.28
CA TYR A 416 10.26 5.57 8.50
C TYR A 416 9.59 6.83 7.94
N ILE A 417 10.33 7.73 7.28
CA ILE A 417 9.78 9.00 6.76
C ILE A 417 8.55 8.75 5.88
N GLY A 418 8.65 7.80 4.96
CA GLY A 418 7.55 7.46 4.08
C GLY A 418 6.32 6.90 4.83
N SER A 419 6.53 6.05 5.84
CA SER A 419 5.44 5.52 6.67
C SER A 419 4.76 6.61 7.51
N MET A 420 5.51 7.60 8.01
CA MET A 420 4.95 8.77 8.69
C MET A 420 4.08 9.61 7.74
N LEU A 421 4.58 9.92 6.54
CA LEU A 421 3.81 10.65 5.51
C LEU A 421 2.54 9.89 5.12
N MET A 422 2.62 8.57 4.99
CA MET A 422 1.47 7.73 4.70
C MET A 422 0.45 7.74 5.85
N THR A 423 0.91 7.74 7.10
CA THR A 423 0.03 7.82 8.26
C THR A 423 -0.72 9.15 8.30
N ILE A 424 -0.03 10.26 7.99
CA ILE A 424 -0.65 11.58 7.83
C ILE A 424 -1.70 11.53 6.71
N TYR A 425 -1.37 10.92 5.56
CA TYR A 425 -2.29 10.83 4.44
C TYR A 425 -3.52 9.94 4.71
N LEU A 426 -3.38 8.83 5.43
CA LEU A 426 -4.53 8.02 5.85
C LEU A 426 -5.37 8.75 6.91
N SER A 427 -4.71 9.52 7.79
CA SER A 427 -5.40 10.34 8.81
C SER A 427 -6.28 11.41 8.19
N PHE A 428 -5.93 11.95 7.01
CA PHE A 428 -6.80 12.85 6.25
C PHE A 428 -8.18 12.24 6.00
N TYR A 429 -8.22 11.00 5.51
CA TYR A 429 -9.48 10.32 5.25
C TYR A 429 -10.25 9.99 6.52
N VAL A 430 -9.56 9.66 7.61
CA VAL A 430 -10.20 9.49 8.91
C VAL A 430 -10.84 10.80 9.39
N LEU A 431 -10.09 11.90 9.37
CA LEU A 431 -10.55 13.20 9.86
C LEU A 431 -11.72 13.73 9.01
N ILE A 432 -11.63 13.67 7.68
CA ILE A 432 -12.74 14.08 6.82
C ILE A 432 -13.98 13.25 7.10
N GLU A 433 -13.87 11.93 7.23
CA GLU A 433 -15.04 11.07 7.42
C GLU A 433 -15.65 11.19 8.81
N VAL A 434 -14.86 11.48 9.83
CA VAL A 434 -15.35 11.64 11.21
C VAL A 434 -16.01 13.01 11.42
N PHE A 435 -15.44 14.09 10.87
CA PHE A 435 -15.92 15.44 11.13
C PHE A 435 -16.84 15.99 10.03
N HIS A 436 -16.65 15.55 8.78
CA HIS A 436 -17.33 16.10 7.61
C HIS A 436 -17.68 15.02 6.57
N PRO A 437 -18.45 13.97 6.94
CA PRO A 437 -18.89 12.96 5.98
C PRO A 437 -19.77 13.62 4.92
N SER A 438 -19.40 13.44 3.65
CA SER A 438 -20.22 13.89 2.51
C SER A 438 -20.22 12.81 1.42
N LEU A 439 -21.34 12.71 0.71
CA LEU A 439 -21.42 12.00 -0.55
C LEU A 439 -21.18 13.00 -1.68
N ASP A 440 -20.27 12.68 -2.58
CA ASP A 440 -20.19 13.38 -3.84
C ASP A 440 -21.28 12.77 -4.74
N ASN A 441 -22.28 13.57 -5.13
CA ASN A 441 -23.33 13.28 -6.13
C ASN A 441 -24.56 12.43 -5.74
N TYR A 442 -24.79 12.06 -4.48
CA TYR A 442 -26.04 11.37 -4.09
C TYR A 442 -27.05 12.35 -3.48
N GLN A 443 -28.07 12.72 -4.25
CA GLN A 443 -29.27 13.39 -3.72
C GLN A 443 -30.24 12.29 -3.29
N LEU A 444 -30.60 12.24 -2.01
CA LEU A 444 -31.66 11.35 -1.54
C LEU A 444 -32.98 11.74 -2.24
N PRO A 445 -33.83 10.78 -2.63
CA PRO A 445 -35.19 11.08 -3.04
C PRO A 445 -35.91 11.86 -1.93
N GLU A 446 -36.52 12.99 -2.30
CA GLU A 446 -37.20 13.92 -1.36
C GLU A 446 -38.30 13.26 -0.51
N GLU A 447 -38.76 12.06 -0.89
CA GLU A 447 -39.81 11.33 -0.19
C GLU A 447 -39.37 10.64 1.12
N THR A 448 -38.07 10.61 1.43
CA THR A 448 -37.57 10.03 2.70
C THR A 448 -37.53 11.03 3.87
N TYR A 449 -37.79 12.32 3.60
CA TYR A 449 -37.83 13.39 4.61
C TYR A 449 -39.27 13.88 4.84
N GLN A 450 -40.20 12.98 5.15
CA GLN A 450 -41.44 13.37 5.82
C GLN A 450 -41.40 12.95 7.28
N GLY A 451 -40.93 13.89 8.09
CA GLY A 451 -41.45 14.15 9.43
C GLY A 451 -41.26 13.07 10.47
N ASP A 452 -40.15 13.15 11.21
CA ASP A 452 -40.29 13.19 12.66
C ASP A 452 -39.50 14.37 13.23
N LYS A 453 -40.22 15.21 13.97
CA LYS A 453 -39.72 16.38 14.66
C LYS A 453 -38.56 15.96 15.57
N ASN A 454 -37.40 16.58 15.42
CA ASN A 454 -36.38 16.61 16.46
C ASN A 454 -36.99 17.17 17.76
N PRO A 455 -37.12 16.39 18.86
CA PRO A 455 -37.24 16.96 20.19
C PRO A 455 -35.83 16.94 20.79
N GLY A 456 -35.00 17.92 20.44
CA GLY A 456 -33.64 17.93 20.97
C GLY A 456 -32.62 18.80 20.23
N GLU A 457 -33.01 19.98 19.75
CA GLU A 457 -32.04 21.07 19.73
C GLU A 457 -31.72 21.40 21.19
N ILE A 458 -30.51 21.05 21.64
CA ILE A 458 -29.90 21.72 22.77
C ILE A 458 -28.61 22.34 22.26
N SER A 459 -28.66 23.66 22.11
CA SER A 459 -27.51 24.55 21.96
C SER A 459 -26.56 24.39 23.14
N PHE A 460 -25.30 24.00 22.89
CA PHE A 460 -24.10 24.43 23.65
C PHE A 460 -22.84 24.30 22.79
#